data_AF-A0A3B8L5V2-F1
#
_entry.id   AF-A0A3B8L5V2-F1
#
_cell.length_a   1.000
_cell.length_b   1.000
_cell.length_c   1.000
_cell.angle_alpha   90.00
_cell.angle_beta   90.00
_cell.angle_gamma   90.00
#
_symmetry.space_group_name_H-M   'P 1'
#
loop_
_entity.id
_entity.type
_entity.pdbx_description
1 polymer ?
#
loop_
_entity_poly.entity_id
_entity_poly.type
_entity_poly.pdbx_seq_one_letter_code
_entity_poly.pdbx_strand_id
1 'polypeptide(L)'
;MSDLSINPNPLLALDEGPPAFDRIRPEHVQPAVEQLLKDTTTGLEQIELSLENPAAATWSNTIGSLEALGQRWERIWSPVSHLMGVKNSDALREAHEAVLADVVALGLRMRQSRPIYDALAHIRQDETLWSQLDETQQRIVSKRIQDAELAGIALPASEQERFNKISERLSQLSTEFSNHVLDATRDWELVLDHPDDVEGLPSSLTLLAAQSFNNQEEDQSADPESGPWRFTLDGPSAMPFLQHCRVPHLREKLYRAFVTRASDGELDNSPLINEILELRRERANLLGFDTFAEMSVATKMASVTDVESMFDLLRQASWDAGQADLADLQELARASGQDQPLCHWDLAFWAERLREQRFDLTDEQLRPYFPLERVLDGLFDLAGRLFGITVEPADGQAPTWHEDVRFFRVLAESGEPAAFFYLDPYSRPEDKRGGAWMDECLSRRIVAGQLQLPVAHLVCNGTPPVGDRPSLMTFREVETLFHEFGHGLQHMLTTVDHADASGINGVEWDAVELPSQFMENWC
;
A
#
# COMPACT_ATOMS: atom_id res chain seq x y z
N MET A 1 9.49 -44.01 -21.18
CA MET A 1 10.30 -42.91 -20.65
C MET A 1 9.56 -41.64 -20.99
N SER A 2 8.79 -41.18 -20.03
CA SER A 2 7.93 -40.01 -20.11
C SER A 2 8.79 -38.75 -20.11
N ASP A 3 8.62 -37.93 -21.13
CA ASP A 3 9.04 -36.54 -21.14
C ASP A 3 8.34 -35.84 -19.97
N LEU A 4 9.08 -35.55 -18.91
CA LEU A 4 8.63 -34.68 -17.83
C LEU A 4 8.57 -33.27 -18.41
N SER A 5 7.36 -32.85 -18.78
CA SER A 5 7.06 -31.45 -19.10
C SER A 5 7.59 -30.58 -17.95
N ILE A 6 8.69 -29.86 -18.22
CA ILE A 6 9.19 -28.78 -17.37
C ILE A 6 8.03 -27.81 -17.22
N ASN A 7 7.46 -27.70 -16.03
CA ASN A 7 6.46 -26.69 -15.76
C ASN A 7 7.20 -25.34 -15.79
N PRO A 8 6.99 -24.46 -16.78
CA PRO A 8 7.78 -23.23 -16.90
C PRO A 8 7.46 -22.30 -15.72
N ASN A 9 8.49 -21.68 -15.14
CA ASN A 9 8.33 -20.73 -14.04
C ASN A 9 7.41 -19.57 -14.49
N PRO A 10 6.25 -19.36 -13.84
CA PRO A 10 5.26 -18.39 -14.29
C PRO A 10 5.74 -16.93 -14.21
N LEU A 11 6.70 -16.60 -13.34
CA LEU A 11 7.30 -15.26 -13.28
C LEU A 11 8.18 -14.98 -14.50
N LEU A 12 8.76 -16.02 -15.12
CA LEU A 12 9.58 -15.90 -16.33
C LEU A 12 8.77 -15.97 -17.63
N ALA A 13 7.50 -16.37 -17.54
CA ALA A 13 6.55 -16.28 -18.64
C ALA A 13 6.05 -14.84 -18.74
N LEU A 14 6.81 -13.98 -19.43
CA LEU A 14 6.48 -12.57 -19.67
C LEU A 14 5.36 -12.44 -20.72
N ASP A 15 4.22 -13.09 -20.48
CA ASP A 15 3.06 -13.11 -21.37
C ASP A 15 2.44 -11.70 -21.51
N GLU A 16 1.71 -11.48 -22.60
CA GLU A 16 0.89 -10.27 -22.75
C GLU A 16 -0.23 -10.26 -21.69
N GLY A 17 -0.37 -9.16 -20.97
CA GLY A 17 -1.37 -8.98 -19.91
C GLY A 17 -0.80 -9.00 -18.48
N PRO A 18 -1.69 -9.07 -17.47
CA PRO A 18 -1.33 -9.07 -16.06
C PRO A 18 -0.57 -10.34 -15.59
N PRO A 19 0.12 -10.29 -14.44
CA PRO A 19 0.84 -11.45 -13.89
C PRO A 19 -0.07 -12.66 -13.62
N ALA A 20 0.49 -13.87 -13.78
CA ALA A 20 -0.20 -15.13 -13.51
C ALA A 20 -0.26 -15.47 -12.01
N PHE A 21 -0.92 -14.61 -11.23
CA PHE A 21 -0.98 -14.67 -9.76
C PHE A 21 -1.48 -16.01 -9.20
N ASP A 22 -2.38 -16.69 -9.90
CA ASP A 22 -2.92 -18.01 -9.55
C ASP A 22 -1.87 -19.14 -9.58
N ARG A 23 -0.78 -18.92 -10.31
CA ARG A 23 0.30 -19.90 -10.54
C ARG A 23 1.60 -19.56 -9.82
N ILE A 24 1.78 -18.34 -9.34
CA ILE A 24 2.97 -17.94 -8.59
C ILE A 24 2.98 -18.69 -7.25
N ARG A 25 4.13 -19.26 -6.90
CA ARG A 25 4.36 -20.03 -5.67
C ARG A 25 5.73 -19.66 -5.09
N PRO A 26 5.96 -19.83 -3.78
CA PRO A 26 7.23 -19.48 -3.15
C PRO A 26 8.45 -20.09 -3.86
N GLU A 27 8.37 -21.35 -4.30
CA GLU A 27 9.45 -22.05 -4.99
C GLU A 27 9.82 -21.44 -6.37
N HIS A 28 8.97 -20.58 -6.92
CA HIS A 28 9.23 -19.88 -8.18
C HIS A 28 10.04 -18.58 -7.98
N VAL A 29 10.01 -17.99 -6.79
CA VAL A 29 10.55 -16.64 -6.52
C VAL A 29 12.06 -16.61 -6.73
N GLN A 30 12.80 -17.41 -5.97
CA GLN A 30 14.26 -17.36 -6.01
C GLN A 30 14.83 -17.63 -7.42
N PRO A 31 14.44 -18.71 -8.15
CA PRO A 31 14.97 -18.95 -9.49
C PRO A 31 14.61 -17.87 -10.51
N ALA A 32 13.42 -17.26 -10.41
CA ALA A 32 13.01 -16.19 -11.32
C ALA A 32 13.78 -14.90 -11.05
N VAL A 33 13.94 -14.54 -9.78
CA VAL A 33 14.65 -13.32 -9.37
C VAL A 33 16.14 -13.44 -9.65
N GLU A 34 16.79 -14.59 -9.40
CA GLU A 34 18.18 -14.81 -9.78
C GLU A 34 18.40 -14.64 -11.29
N GLN A 35 17.47 -15.11 -12.12
CA GLN A 35 17.52 -14.91 -13.57
C GLN A 35 17.30 -13.44 -13.95
N LEU A 36 16.34 -12.75 -13.33
CA LEU A 36 16.13 -11.30 -13.48
C LEU A 36 17.39 -10.51 -13.16
N LEU A 37 18.05 -10.81 -12.04
CA LEU A 37 19.26 -10.13 -11.59
C LEU A 37 20.41 -10.32 -12.59
N LYS A 38 20.60 -11.55 -13.09
CA LYS A 38 21.61 -11.88 -14.10
C LYS A 38 21.37 -11.13 -15.41
N ASP A 39 20.13 -11.14 -15.90
CA ASP A 39 19.78 -10.49 -17.16
C ASP A 39 19.88 -8.96 -17.04
N THR A 40 19.42 -8.42 -15.91
CA THR A 40 19.54 -6.99 -15.62
C THR A 40 21.00 -6.56 -15.53
N THR A 41 21.85 -7.35 -14.87
CA THR A 41 23.30 -7.07 -14.78
C THR A 41 23.93 -7.04 -16.17
N THR A 42 23.63 -8.03 -17.01
CA THR A 42 24.17 -8.09 -18.38
C THR A 42 23.69 -6.91 -19.23
N GLY A 43 22.40 -6.57 -19.15
CA GLY A 43 21.85 -5.44 -19.89
C GLY A 43 22.38 -4.10 -19.39
N LEU A 44 22.57 -3.94 -18.07
CA LEU A 44 23.19 -2.76 -17.48
C LEU A 44 24.62 -2.57 -18.01
N GLU A 45 25.44 -3.63 -18.00
CA GLU A 45 26.81 -3.57 -18.53
C GLU A 45 26.84 -3.19 -20.01
N GLN A 46 25.90 -3.67 -20.82
CA GLN A 46 25.79 -3.28 -22.23
C GLN A 46 25.43 -1.79 -22.40
N ILE A 47 24.51 -1.28 -21.58
CA ILE A 47 24.16 0.14 -21.56
C ILE A 47 25.38 0.97 -21.15
N GLU A 48 26.05 0.60 -20.07
CA GLU A 48 27.27 1.27 -19.58
C GLU A 48 28.36 1.33 -20.64
N LEU A 49 28.63 0.23 -21.35
CA LEU A 49 29.59 0.18 -22.46
C LEU A 49 29.19 1.11 -23.61
N SER A 50 27.89 1.20 -23.92
CA SER A 50 27.39 2.10 -24.97
C SER A 50 27.49 3.59 -24.60
N LEU A 51 27.68 3.89 -23.31
CA LEU A 51 27.76 5.22 -22.73
C LEU A 51 29.17 5.60 -22.24
N GLU A 52 30.21 4.82 -22.58
CA GLU A 52 31.61 5.14 -22.25
C GLU A 52 32.05 6.54 -22.73
N ASN A 53 31.46 7.02 -23.83
CA ASN A 53 31.57 8.39 -24.28
C ASN A 53 30.24 9.13 -24.06
N PRO A 54 30.12 9.95 -23.00
CA PRO A 54 28.89 10.69 -22.71
C PRO A 54 28.42 11.58 -23.86
N ALA A 55 29.33 12.07 -24.72
CA ALA A 55 28.97 12.89 -25.89
C ALA A 55 28.17 12.13 -26.97
N ALA A 56 28.08 10.79 -26.87
CA ALA A 56 27.23 9.97 -27.72
C ALA A 56 25.85 9.67 -27.08
N ALA A 57 25.57 10.21 -25.89
CA ALA A 57 24.31 9.99 -25.20
C ALA A 57 23.14 10.67 -25.93
N THR A 58 22.04 9.95 -26.01
CA THR A 58 20.75 10.37 -26.55
C THR A 58 19.66 9.82 -25.62
N TRP A 59 18.43 10.31 -25.74
CA TRP A 59 17.29 9.71 -25.02
C TRP A 59 17.18 8.19 -25.24
N SER A 60 17.33 7.74 -26.50
CA SER A 60 17.09 6.35 -26.89
C SER A 60 18.11 5.36 -26.33
N ASN A 61 19.41 5.71 -26.34
CA ASN A 61 20.48 4.84 -25.82
C ASN A 61 20.75 5.03 -24.32
N THR A 62 20.04 5.95 -23.65
CA THR A 62 20.05 6.11 -22.19
C THR A 62 18.73 5.61 -21.60
N ILE A 63 17.75 6.51 -21.41
CA ILE A 63 16.45 6.24 -20.81
C ILE A 63 15.71 5.11 -21.54
N GLY A 64 15.66 5.15 -22.88
CA GLY A 64 14.98 4.13 -23.66
C GLY A 64 15.53 2.72 -23.46
N SER A 65 16.83 2.59 -23.18
CA SER A 65 17.47 1.30 -22.92
C SER A 65 17.27 0.84 -21.46
N LEU A 66 17.19 1.78 -20.52
CA LEU A 66 16.87 1.50 -19.10
C LEU A 66 15.40 1.07 -18.92
N GLU A 67 14.48 1.64 -19.70
CA GLU A 67 13.06 1.28 -19.65
C GLU A 67 12.81 -0.20 -19.96
N ALA A 68 13.59 -0.77 -20.90
CA ALA A 68 13.51 -2.19 -21.24
C ALA A 68 13.92 -3.12 -20.08
N LEU A 69 14.88 -2.69 -19.24
CA LEU A 69 15.22 -3.41 -18.01
C LEU A 69 14.10 -3.28 -16.98
N GLY A 70 13.57 -2.07 -16.79
CA GLY A 70 12.49 -1.79 -15.86
C GLY A 70 11.22 -2.63 -16.12
N GLN A 71 10.93 -2.94 -17.38
CA GLN A 71 9.79 -3.81 -17.72
C GLN A 71 9.89 -5.20 -17.10
N ARG A 72 11.10 -5.78 -17.03
CA ARG A 72 11.30 -7.11 -16.43
C ARG A 72 11.15 -7.08 -14.91
N TRP A 73 11.61 -6.00 -14.28
CA TRP A 73 11.41 -5.77 -12.84
C TRP A 73 9.92 -5.69 -12.50
N GLU A 74 9.14 -4.91 -13.25
CA GLU A 74 7.69 -4.81 -13.09
C GLU A 74 7.01 -6.18 -13.20
N ARG A 75 7.44 -7.04 -14.14
CA ARG A 75 6.78 -8.33 -14.38
C ARG A 75 7.24 -9.46 -13.46
N ILE A 76 8.40 -9.35 -12.81
CA ILE A 76 8.98 -10.43 -12.01
C ILE A 76 8.98 -10.07 -10.52
N TRP A 77 9.47 -8.88 -10.15
CA TRP A 77 9.64 -8.50 -8.75
C TRP A 77 8.35 -7.92 -8.15
N SER A 78 7.68 -7.00 -8.86
CA SER A 78 6.45 -6.37 -8.34
C SER A 78 5.35 -7.36 -7.95
N PRO A 79 5.08 -8.46 -8.68
CA PRO A 79 4.09 -9.45 -8.27
C PRO A 79 4.46 -10.17 -6.97
N VAL A 80 5.76 -10.41 -6.74
CA VAL A 80 6.26 -11.03 -5.49
C VAL A 80 6.06 -10.05 -4.33
N SER A 81 6.42 -8.78 -4.51
CA SER A 81 6.19 -7.73 -3.50
C SER A 81 4.70 -7.52 -3.20
N HIS A 82 3.83 -7.60 -4.21
CA HIS A 82 2.39 -7.53 -4.02
C HIS A 82 1.88 -8.70 -3.17
N LEU A 83 2.28 -9.94 -3.51
CA LEU A 83 1.89 -11.15 -2.76
C LEU A 83 2.37 -11.11 -1.29
N MET A 84 3.51 -10.47 -0.99
CA MET A 84 3.94 -10.25 0.39
C MET A 84 2.93 -9.42 1.21
N GLY A 85 2.14 -8.57 0.57
CA GLY A 85 1.12 -7.72 1.21
C GLY A 85 -0.28 -8.34 1.26
N VAL A 86 -0.61 -9.29 0.37
CA VAL A 86 -1.99 -9.83 0.24
C VAL A 86 -2.10 -11.35 0.39
N LYS A 87 -0.99 -12.07 0.41
CA LYS A 87 -0.92 -13.54 0.50
C LYS A 87 0.36 -13.98 1.21
N ASN A 88 0.65 -13.31 2.32
CA ASN A 88 1.83 -13.49 3.12
C ASN A 88 1.86 -14.90 3.75
N SER A 89 3.02 -15.55 3.75
CA SER A 89 3.21 -16.86 4.38
C SER A 89 4.68 -17.06 4.71
N ASP A 90 4.99 -17.95 5.65
CA ASP A 90 6.38 -18.25 6.04
C ASP A 90 7.25 -18.66 4.84
N ALA A 91 6.71 -19.51 3.96
CA ALA A 91 7.41 -19.96 2.76
C ALA A 91 7.68 -18.79 1.78
N LEU A 92 6.74 -17.85 1.64
CA LEU A 92 6.94 -16.67 0.80
C LEU A 92 7.93 -15.69 1.42
N ARG A 93 7.90 -15.50 2.75
CA ARG A 93 8.89 -14.69 3.50
C ARG A 93 10.29 -15.24 3.29
N GLU A 94 10.50 -16.55 3.50
CA GLU A 94 11.80 -17.20 3.29
C GLU A 94 12.30 -17.01 1.84
N ALA A 95 11.43 -17.23 0.86
CA ALA A 95 11.79 -17.07 -0.55
C ALA A 95 12.11 -15.61 -0.93
N HIS A 96 11.41 -14.64 -0.35
CA HIS A 96 11.66 -13.21 -0.53
C HIS A 96 12.97 -12.78 0.15
N GLU A 97 13.19 -13.18 1.40
CA GLU A 97 14.40 -12.89 2.18
C GLU A 97 15.67 -13.43 1.52
N ALA A 98 15.59 -14.62 0.91
CA ALA A 98 16.70 -15.26 0.20
C ALA A 98 17.28 -14.41 -0.95
N VAL A 99 16.48 -13.52 -1.54
CA VAL A 99 16.88 -12.70 -2.71
C VAL A 99 16.88 -11.19 -2.46
N LEU A 100 16.31 -10.73 -1.34
CA LEU A 100 16.12 -9.30 -1.07
C LEU A 100 17.42 -8.50 -1.08
N ALA A 101 18.50 -9.05 -0.50
CA ALA A 101 19.80 -8.36 -0.46
C ALA A 101 20.36 -8.10 -1.87
N ASP A 102 20.32 -9.11 -2.74
CA ASP A 102 20.81 -8.98 -4.12
C ASP A 102 19.94 -8.05 -4.96
N VAL A 103 18.61 -8.06 -4.74
CA VAL A 103 17.67 -7.11 -5.35
C VAL A 103 18.02 -5.67 -4.98
N VAL A 104 18.24 -5.40 -3.68
CA VAL A 104 18.61 -4.05 -3.21
C VAL A 104 19.97 -3.64 -3.76
N ALA A 105 20.95 -4.54 -3.74
CA ALA A 105 22.30 -4.28 -4.24
C ALA A 105 22.30 -3.92 -5.73
N LEU A 106 21.55 -4.66 -6.57
CA LEU A 106 21.47 -4.36 -8.00
C LEU A 106 20.69 -3.06 -8.28
N GLY A 107 19.60 -2.81 -7.55
CA GLY A 107 18.86 -1.54 -7.66
C GLY A 107 19.71 -0.31 -7.27
N LEU A 108 20.60 -0.46 -6.29
CA LEU A 108 21.59 0.57 -5.95
C LEU A 108 22.65 0.71 -7.04
N ARG A 109 23.21 -0.41 -7.56
CA ARG A 109 24.19 -0.38 -8.66
C ARG A 109 23.65 0.37 -9.88
N MET A 110 22.38 0.15 -10.25
CA MET A 110 21.76 0.86 -11.38
C MET A 110 21.71 2.38 -11.14
N ARG A 111 21.31 2.82 -9.94
CA ARG A 111 21.27 4.26 -9.59
C ARG A 111 22.65 4.87 -9.39
N GLN A 112 23.64 4.06 -9.01
CA GLN A 112 25.03 4.44 -8.79
C GLN A 112 25.91 4.19 -10.03
N SER A 113 25.32 3.94 -11.20
CA SER A 113 26.08 3.76 -12.43
C SER A 113 26.63 5.10 -12.94
N ARG A 114 27.96 5.24 -12.86
CA ARG A 114 28.65 6.47 -13.28
C ARG A 114 28.48 6.78 -14.78
N PRO A 115 28.61 5.82 -15.72
CA PRO A 115 28.37 6.08 -17.14
C PRO A 115 26.96 6.61 -17.42
N ILE A 116 25.95 6.03 -16.77
CA ILE A 116 24.56 6.48 -16.92
C ILE A 116 24.38 7.89 -16.35
N TYR A 117 24.89 8.15 -15.14
CA TYR A 117 24.82 9.47 -14.52
C TYR A 117 25.47 10.55 -15.39
N ASP A 118 26.69 10.31 -15.87
CA ASP A 118 27.41 11.26 -16.72
C ASP A 118 26.69 11.50 -18.06
N ALA A 119 26.06 10.46 -18.63
CA ALA A 119 25.24 10.57 -19.83
C ALA A 119 23.98 11.42 -19.60
N LEU A 120 23.27 11.22 -18.48
CA LEU A 120 22.11 12.05 -18.11
C LEU A 120 22.51 13.50 -17.86
N ALA A 121 23.62 13.71 -17.14
CA ALA A 121 24.17 15.03 -16.88
C ALA A 121 24.56 15.74 -18.20
N HIS A 122 25.13 15.01 -19.16
CA HIS A 122 25.43 15.54 -20.49
C HIS A 122 24.17 15.96 -21.24
N ILE A 123 23.15 15.10 -21.31
CA ILE A 123 21.84 15.42 -21.93
C ILE A 123 21.24 16.68 -21.30
N ARG A 124 21.35 16.83 -19.98
CA ARG A 124 20.84 17.98 -19.23
C ARG A 124 21.59 19.29 -19.53
N GLN A 125 22.89 19.22 -19.78
CA GLN A 125 23.78 20.37 -19.98
C GLN A 125 23.90 20.79 -21.45
N ASP A 126 23.72 19.87 -22.40
CA ASP A 126 23.74 20.17 -23.83
C ASP A 126 22.42 20.83 -24.26
N GLU A 127 22.47 22.11 -24.63
CA GLU A 127 21.29 22.87 -25.03
C GLU A 127 20.57 22.28 -26.27
N THR A 128 21.32 21.63 -27.17
CA THR A 128 20.76 21.04 -28.39
C THR A 128 20.00 19.76 -28.08
N LEU A 129 20.56 18.88 -27.25
CA LEU A 129 19.89 17.66 -26.81
C LEU A 129 18.68 18.00 -25.91
N TRP A 130 18.87 18.91 -24.96
CA TRP A 130 17.82 19.31 -24.02
C TRP A 130 16.59 19.90 -24.73
N SER A 131 16.81 20.78 -25.71
CA SER A 131 15.72 21.41 -26.47
C SER A 131 14.96 20.46 -27.42
N GLN A 132 15.49 19.25 -27.66
CA GLN A 132 14.79 18.20 -28.41
C GLN A 132 13.87 17.34 -27.53
N LEU A 133 14.05 17.36 -26.21
CA LEU A 133 13.22 16.63 -25.27
C LEU A 133 11.94 17.41 -24.96
N ASP A 134 10.81 16.70 -24.88
CA ASP A 134 9.59 17.27 -24.33
C ASP A 134 9.67 17.47 -22.79
N GLU A 135 8.69 18.14 -22.21
CA GLU A 135 8.68 18.45 -20.77
C GLU A 135 8.68 17.20 -19.88
N THR A 136 8.02 16.11 -20.31
CA THR A 136 7.98 14.84 -19.59
C THR A 136 9.37 14.19 -19.59
N GLN A 137 10.02 14.14 -20.75
CA GLN A 137 11.37 13.62 -20.90
C GLN A 137 12.39 14.43 -20.09
N GLN A 138 12.28 15.76 -20.12
CA GLN A 138 13.11 16.66 -19.30
C GLN A 138 12.92 16.41 -17.80
N ARG A 139 11.68 16.18 -17.36
CA ARG A 139 11.37 15.82 -15.97
C ARG A 139 11.98 14.48 -15.59
N ILE A 140 11.87 13.46 -16.43
CA ILE A 140 12.45 12.13 -16.20
C ILE A 140 13.97 12.23 -16.04
N VAL A 141 14.66 12.93 -16.95
CA VAL A 141 16.12 13.13 -16.86
C VAL A 141 16.49 13.84 -15.56
N SER A 142 15.79 14.93 -15.22
CA SER A 142 16.05 15.67 -13.98
C SER A 142 15.85 14.79 -12.74
N LYS A 143 14.78 14.00 -12.68
CA LYS A 143 14.49 13.11 -11.56
C LYS A 143 15.50 11.99 -11.43
N ARG A 144 15.90 11.35 -12.54
CA ARG A 144 16.92 10.30 -12.48
C ARG A 144 18.29 10.81 -12.05
N ILE A 145 18.67 12.04 -12.40
CA ILE A 145 19.89 12.68 -11.88
C ILE A 145 19.77 12.85 -10.36
N GLN A 146 18.66 13.43 -9.89
CA GLN A 146 18.41 13.62 -8.46
C GLN A 146 18.39 12.29 -7.69
N ASP A 147 17.76 11.25 -8.23
CA ASP A 147 17.70 9.92 -7.63
C ASP A 147 19.08 9.26 -7.53
N ALA A 148 19.96 9.50 -8.51
CA ALA A 148 21.35 9.03 -8.46
C ALA A 148 22.15 9.77 -7.38
N GLU A 149 21.98 11.10 -7.27
CA GLU A 149 22.57 11.92 -6.20
C GLU A 149 22.12 11.44 -4.81
N LEU A 150 20.82 11.21 -4.64
CA LEU A 150 20.24 10.68 -3.40
C LEU A 150 20.53 9.19 -3.17
N ALA A 151 20.99 8.48 -4.19
CA ALA A 151 21.56 7.14 -4.06
C ALA A 151 23.07 7.16 -3.78
N GLY A 152 23.69 8.33 -3.58
CA GLY A 152 25.09 8.43 -3.20
C GLY A 152 26.08 8.21 -4.35
N ILE A 153 25.71 8.50 -5.60
CA ILE A 153 26.63 8.43 -6.75
C ILE A 153 27.89 9.28 -6.57
N ALA A 154 27.77 10.41 -5.86
CA ALA A 154 28.86 11.36 -5.63
C ALA A 154 29.75 11.00 -4.44
N LEU A 155 29.40 9.97 -3.66
CA LEU A 155 30.15 9.59 -2.46
C LEU A 155 31.50 8.96 -2.83
N PRO A 156 32.55 9.19 -2.02
CA PRO A 156 33.78 8.40 -2.09
C PRO A 156 33.49 6.90 -1.92
N ALA A 157 34.30 6.04 -2.52
CA ALA A 157 34.05 4.59 -2.55
C ALA A 157 33.80 3.96 -1.15
N SER A 158 34.52 4.39 -0.11
CA SER A 158 34.32 3.89 1.25
C SER A 158 33.00 4.32 1.89
N GLU A 159 32.53 5.52 1.57
CA GLU A 159 31.25 6.04 2.05
C GLU A 159 30.08 5.43 1.27
N GLN A 160 30.27 5.20 -0.03
CA GLN A 160 29.31 4.49 -0.87
C GLN A 160 29.12 3.03 -0.41
N GLU A 161 30.19 2.32 -0.02
CA GLU A 161 30.08 0.98 0.57
C GLU A 161 29.23 0.99 1.85
N ARG A 162 29.43 1.99 2.72
CA ARG A 162 28.62 2.14 3.94
C ARG A 162 27.17 2.50 3.61
N PHE A 163 26.93 3.39 2.65
CA PHE A 163 25.60 3.75 2.16
C PHE A 163 24.82 2.52 1.67
N ASN A 164 25.49 1.62 0.96
CA ASN A 164 24.87 0.40 0.43
C ASN A 164 24.49 -0.56 1.56
N LYS A 165 25.39 -0.81 2.51
CA LYS A 165 25.10 -1.62 3.71
C LYS A 165 23.93 -1.06 4.53
N ILE A 166 23.86 0.27 4.66
CA ILE A 166 22.73 0.94 5.33
C ILE A 166 21.43 0.68 4.58
N SER A 167 21.43 0.81 3.26
CA SER A 167 20.24 0.63 2.42
C SER A 167 19.73 -0.82 2.44
N GLU A 168 20.62 -1.80 2.38
CA GLU A 168 20.30 -3.23 2.55
C GLU A 168 19.67 -3.49 3.92
N ARG A 169 20.31 -3.02 5.00
CA ARG A 169 19.80 -3.22 6.36
C ARG A 169 18.46 -2.54 6.59
N LEU A 170 18.25 -1.33 6.07
CA LEU A 170 16.96 -0.63 6.15
C LEU A 170 15.84 -1.40 5.42
N SER A 171 16.14 -2.06 4.30
CA SER A 171 15.17 -2.89 3.57
C SER A 171 14.76 -4.13 4.37
N GLN A 172 15.74 -4.81 4.98
CA GLN A 172 15.50 -5.96 5.87
C GLN A 172 14.65 -5.54 7.08
N LEU A 173 15.07 -4.48 7.78
CA LEU A 173 14.36 -3.96 8.95
C LEU A 173 12.90 -3.56 8.64
N SER A 174 12.65 -3.00 7.45
CA SER A 174 11.29 -2.62 7.04
C SER A 174 10.39 -3.83 6.77
N THR A 175 10.96 -4.90 6.22
CA THR A 175 10.27 -6.18 5.99
C THR A 175 9.95 -6.85 7.33
N GLU A 176 10.95 -6.94 8.21
CA GLU A 176 10.83 -7.50 9.56
C GLU A 176 9.78 -6.76 10.39
N PHE A 177 9.84 -5.42 10.40
CA PHE A 177 8.86 -4.57 11.07
C PHE A 177 7.42 -4.86 10.62
N SER A 178 7.21 -4.98 9.31
CA SER A 178 5.90 -5.22 8.73
C SER A 178 5.38 -6.62 9.06
N ASN A 179 6.25 -7.64 9.03
CA ASN A 179 5.94 -9.00 9.44
C ASN A 179 5.54 -9.07 10.92
N HIS A 180 6.28 -8.39 11.81
CA HIS A 180 5.95 -8.33 13.24
C HIS A 180 4.58 -7.70 13.50
N VAL A 181 4.21 -6.63 12.77
CA VAL A 181 2.88 -6.00 12.89
C VAL A 181 1.77 -6.95 12.43
N LEU A 182 1.98 -7.67 11.33
CA LEU A 182 1.03 -8.65 10.82
C LEU A 182 0.85 -9.79 11.82
N ASP A 183 1.94 -10.40 12.28
CA ASP A 183 1.93 -11.52 13.24
C ASP A 183 1.28 -11.10 14.58
N ALA A 184 1.64 -9.93 15.12
CA ALA A 184 1.03 -9.42 16.36
C ALA A 184 -0.47 -9.10 16.21
N THR A 185 -0.93 -8.77 15.00
CA THR A 185 -2.36 -8.56 14.72
C THR A 185 -3.09 -9.91 14.60
N ARG A 186 -2.47 -10.89 13.96
CA ARG A 186 -3.01 -12.25 13.76
C ARG A 186 -3.08 -13.07 15.05
N ASP A 187 -2.04 -13.00 15.88
CA ASP A 187 -1.85 -13.91 17.01
C ASP A 187 -2.68 -13.56 18.26
N TRP A 188 -3.33 -12.39 18.27
CA TRP A 188 -4.18 -11.97 19.38
C TRP A 188 -5.65 -12.28 19.13
N GLU A 189 -6.30 -12.83 20.15
CA GLU A 189 -7.75 -13.03 20.16
C GLU A 189 -8.37 -12.81 21.53
N LEU A 190 -9.65 -12.45 21.52
CA LEU A 190 -10.53 -12.41 22.68
C LEU A 190 -11.78 -13.24 22.36
N VAL A 191 -11.90 -14.40 23.01
CA VAL A 191 -13.10 -15.23 22.94
C VAL A 191 -14.00 -14.92 24.14
N LEU A 192 -15.26 -14.58 23.87
CA LEU A 192 -16.30 -14.36 24.88
C LEU A 192 -17.36 -15.46 24.75
N ASP A 193 -17.81 -16.01 25.88
CA ASP A 193 -18.77 -17.11 25.96
C ASP A 193 -20.06 -16.75 26.71
N HIS A 194 -20.09 -15.58 27.36
CA HIS A 194 -21.24 -15.12 28.14
C HIS A 194 -22.03 -14.02 27.41
N PRO A 195 -23.36 -14.15 27.23
CA PRO A 195 -24.18 -13.15 26.53
C PRO A 195 -24.09 -11.73 27.10
N ASP A 196 -23.94 -11.61 28.42
CA ASP A 196 -23.80 -10.29 29.08
C ASP A 196 -22.56 -9.51 28.63
N ASP A 197 -21.49 -10.20 28.17
CA ASP A 197 -20.25 -9.55 27.74
C ASP A 197 -20.35 -8.93 26.34
N VAL A 198 -21.34 -9.38 25.53
CA VAL A 198 -21.62 -8.88 24.18
C VAL A 198 -22.88 -8.02 24.12
N GLU A 199 -23.50 -7.73 25.27
CA GLU A 199 -24.70 -6.90 25.33
C GLU A 199 -24.43 -5.50 24.75
N GLY A 200 -25.22 -5.12 23.74
CA GLY A 200 -25.12 -3.83 23.07
C GLY A 200 -24.14 -3.78 21.90
N LEU A 201 -23.43 -4.87 21.60
CA LEU A 201 -22.70 -4.99 20.34
C LEU A 201 -23.69 -5.04 19.16
N PRO A 202 -23.36 -4.42 18.01
CA PRO A 202 -24.19 -4.49 16.81
C PRO A 202 -24.31 -5.92 16.31
N SER A 203 -25.44 -6.23 15.67
CA SER A 203 -25.69 -7.58 15.12
C SER A 203 -24.68 -7.96 14.05
N SER A 204 -24.23 -6.98 13.25
CA SER A 204 -23.14 -7.16 12.27
C SER A 204 -21.84 -7.63 12.92
N LEU A 205 -21.49 -7.10 14.10
CA LEU A 205 -20.26 -7.44 14.81
C LEU A 205 -20.34 -8.81 15.48
N THR A 206 -21.44 -9.14 16.16
CA THR A 206 -21.59 -10.49 16.77
C THR A 206 -21.62 -11.58 15.71
N LEU A 207 -22.24 -11.30 14.57
CA LEU A 207 -22.25 -12.16 13.40
C LEU A 207 -20.83 -12.38 12.83
N LEU A 208 -20.06 -11.30 12.65
CA LEU A 208 -18.66 -11.38 12.23
C LEU A 208 -17.79 -12.17 13.23
N ALA A 209 -17.96 -11.93 14.53
CA ALA A 209 -17.19 -12.58 15.58
C ALA A 209 -17.50 -14.08 15.70
N ALA A 210 -18.76 -14.49 15.47
CA ALA A 210 -19.13 -15.91 15.39
C ALA A 210 -18.54 -16.59 14.15
N GLN A 211 -18.56 -15.93 12.98
CA GLN A 211 -17.90 -16.45 11.78
C GLN A 211 -16.38 -16.56 11.98
N SER A 212 -15.74 -15.55 12.60
CA SER A 212 -14.33 -15.58 12.95
C SER A 212 -13.98 -16.78 13.85
N PHE A 213 -14.83 -17.10 14.83
CA PHE A 213 -14.66 -18.29 15.67
C PHE A 213 -14.78 -19.58 14.84
N ASN A 214 -15.83 -19.70 14.02
CA ASN A 214 -16.07 -20.89 13.19
C ASN A 214 -14.99 -21.15 12.14
N ASN A 215 -14.30 -20.11 11.67
CA ASN A 215 -13.20 -20.24 10.73
C ASN A 215 -11.91 -20.74 11.40
N GLN A 216 -11.75 -20.48 12.71
CA GLN A 216 -10.55 -20.82 13.47
C GLN A 216 -10.68 -22.16 14.21
N GLU A 217 -11.90 -22.51 14.64
CA GLU A 217 -12.17 -23.68 15.50
C GLU A 217 -12.91 -24.78 14.71
N GLU A 218 -12.32 -25.98 14.66
CA GLU A 218 -12.90 -27.12 13.94
C GLU A 218 -13.92 -27.92 14.77
N ASP A 219 -13.73 -27.95 16.10
CA ASP A 219 -14.45 -28.84 17.02
C ASP A 219 -15.68 -28.19 17.67
N GLN A 220 -15.84 -26.87 17.54
CA GLN A 220 -16.91 -26.10 18.15
C GLN A 220 -17.54 -25.16 17.13
N SER A 221 -18.85 -24.96 17.25
CA SER A 221 -19.57 -23.99 16.43
C SER A 221 -20.06 -22.84 17.30
N ALA A 222 -19.82 -21.63 16.84
CA ALA A 222 -20.38 -20.39 17.33
C ALA A 222 -21.69 -20.04 16.61
N ASP A 223 -22.65 -19.53 17.38
CA ASP A 223 -23.85 -18.88 16.88
C ASP A 223 -23.81 -17.38 17.22
N PRO A 224 -24.23 -16.48 16.33
CA PRO A 224 -24.22 -15.03 16.58
C PRO A 224 -25.01 -14.57 17.81
N GLU A 225 -26.05 -15.32 18.22
CA GLU A 225 -26.92 -15.00 19.35
C GLU A 225 -26.47 -15.68 20.66
N SER A 226 -25.89 -16.89 20.58
CA SER A 226 -25.49 -17.66 21.77
C SER A 226 -23.99 -17.82 22.00
N GLY A 227 -23.16 -17.37 21.06
CA GLY A 227 -21.70 -17.45 21.12
C GLY A 227 -21.17 -18.87 20.83
N PRO A 228 -19.87 -19.10 21.11
CA PRO A 228 -18.87 -18.09 21.51
C PRO A 228 -18.58 -17.04 20.42
N TRP A 229 -17.99 -15.90 20.80
CA TRP A 229 -17.64 -14.81 19.87
C TRP A 229 -16.13 -14.54 19.91
N ARG A 230 -15.46 -14.62 18.76
CA ARG A 230 -14.03 -14.36 18.62
C ARG A 230 -13.78 -12.96 18.06
N PHE A 231 -13.13 -12.11 18.85
CA PHE A 231 -12.68 -10.77 18.47
C PHE A 231 -11.18 -10.73 18.23
N THR A 232 -10.78 -10.07 17.16
CA THR A 232 -9.40 -9.91 16.67
C THR A 232 -9.02 -8.43 16.58
N LEU A 233 -7.74 -8.14 16.26
CA LEU A 233 -7.20 -6.77 16.20
C LEU A 233 -7.32 -6.09 14.82
N ASP A 234 -7.87 -6.76 13.81
CA ASP A 234 -8.13 -6.15 12.50
C ASP A 234 -9.29 -5.14 12.56
N GLY A 235 -9.26 -4.16 11.65
CA GLY A 235 -10.14 -2.98 11.69
C GLY A 235 -11.63 -3.30 11.85
N PRO A 236 -12.21 -4.19 11.03
CA PRO A 236 -13.63 -4.57 11.12
C PRO A 236 -14.06 -5.21 12.45
N SER A 237 -13.13 -5.82 13.20
CA SER A 237 -13.41 -6.36 14.53
C SER A 237 -13.13 -5.33 15.63
N ALA A 238 -11.91 -4.78 15.67
CA ALA A 238 -11.42 -3.96 16.76
C ALA A 238 -12.17 -2.63 16.91
N MET A 239 -12.45 -1.94 15.80
CA MET A 239 -13.05 -0.59 15.86
C MET A 239 -14.51 -0.65 16.34
N PRO A 240 -15.39 -1.49 15.77
CA PRO A 240 -16.75 -1.61 16.28
C PRO A 240 -16.80 -2.13 17.73
N PHE A 241 -15.86 -2.99 18.13
CA PHE A 241 -15.78 -3.41 19.53
C PHE A 241 -15.52 -2.23 20.48
N LEU A 242 -14.57 -1.35 20.16
CA LEU A 242 -14.28 -0.16 20.97
C LEU A 242 -15.42 0.86 20.97
N GLN A 243 -16.18 0.96 19.87
CA GLN A 243 -17.34 1.87 19.74
C GLN A 243 -18.58 1.37 20.50
N HIS A 244 -18.77 0.06 20.64
CA HIS A 244 -20.04 -0.49 21.11
C HIS A 244 -19.98 -1.35 22.38
N CYS A 245 -18.82 -1.93 22.73
CA CYS A 245 -18.73 -2.77 23.93
C CYS A 245 -19.04 -1.95 25.18
N ARG A 246 -20.10 -2.32 25.90
CA ARG A 246 -20.54 -1.63 27.11
C ARG A 246 -19.66 -1.92 28.32
N VAL A 247 -18.91 -3.02 28.29
CA VAL A 247 -18.11 -3.52 29.40
C VAL A 247 -16.72 -2.84 29.43
N PRO A 248 -16.44 -1.93 30.38
CA PRO A 248 -15.24 -1.08 30.32
C PRO A 248 -13.92 -1.84 30.35
N HIS A 249 -13.83 -2.90 31.16
CA HIS A 249 -12.61 -3.70 31.27
C HIS A 249 -12.30 -4.52 30.01
N LEU A 250 -13.33 -4.87 29.22
CA LEU A 250 -13.13 -5.52 27.92
C LEU A 250 -12.66 -4.52 26.86
N ARG A 251 -13.22 -3.31 26.84
CA ARG A 251 -12.68 -2.20 26.02
C ARG A 251 -11.22 -1.93 26.36
N GLU A 252 -10.88 -1.85 27.64
CA GLU A 252 -9.50 -1.68 28.09
C GLU A 252 -8.60 -2.82 27.60
N LYS A 253 -9.04 -4.08 27.74
CA LYS A 253 -8.29 -5.27 27.31
C LYS A 253 -7.96 -5.21 25.81
N LEU A 254 -8.95 -4.97 24.96
CA LEU A 254 -8.74 -4.87 23.51
C LEU A 254 -7.91 -3.63 23.15
N TYR A 255 -8.23 -2.46 23.72
CA TYR A 255 -7.49 -1.23 23.44
C TYR A 255 -6.00 -1.40 23.74
N ARG A 256 -5.65 -1.94 24.92
CA ARG A 256 -4.26 -2.18 25.31
C ARG A 256 -3.57 -3.11 24.33
N ALA A 257 -4.20 -4.25 24.02
CA ALA A 257 -3.67 -5.19 23.03
C ALA A 257 -3.39 -4.50 21.68
N PHE A 258 -4.33 -3.67 21.21
CA PHE A 258 -4.19 -2.95 19.94
C PHE A 258 -3.02 -1.94 19.93
N VAL A 259 -2.84 -1.17 21.02
CA VAL A 259 -1.77 -0.14 21.10
C VAL A 259 -0.41 -0.68 21.52
N THR A 260 -0.33 -1.95 21.97
CA THR A 260 0.93 -2.65 22.28
C THR A 260 1.25 -3.77 21.28
N ARG A 261 0.66 -3.73 20.07
CA ARG A 261 1.04 -4.67 19.01
C ARG A 261 2.50 -4.50 18.65
N ALA A 262 3.20 -5.62 18.48
CA ALA A 262 4.60 -5.67 18.08
C ALA A 262 5.50 -4.80 18.98
N SER A 263 5.29 -4.83 20.31
CA SER A 263 6.06 -4.04 21.27
C SER A 263 6.68 -4.85 22.41
N ASP A 264 6.62 -6.18 22.35
CA ASP A 264 7.24 -7.08 23.32
C ASP A 264 7.64 -8.43 22.69
N GLY A 265 8.42 -9.21 23.42
CA GLY A 265 8.85 -10.55 23.02
C GLY A 265 9.65 -10.57 21.71
N GLU A 266 9.44 -11.62 20.92
CA GLU A 266 10.10 -11.82 19.62
C GLU A 266 9.56 -10.87 18.53
N LEU A 267 8.40 -10.25 18.74
CA LEU A 267 7.77 -9.32 17.79
C LEU A 267 8.03 -7.84 18.15
N ASP A 268 8.91 -7.54 19.11
CA ASP A 268 9.17 -6.17 19.54
C ASP A 268 9.84 -5.36 18.44
N ASN A 269 9.11 -4.38 17.92
CA ASN A 269 9.61 -3.44 16.91
C ASN A 269 10.40 -2.27 17.50
N SER A 270 10.45 -2.08 18.83
CA SER A 270 11.16 -0.96 19.45
C SER A 270 12.66 -0.95 19.10
N PRO A 271 13.41 -2.08 19.16
CA PRO A 271 14.79 -2.13 18.71
C PRO A 271 14.94 -1.85 17.21
N LEU A 272 14.04 -2.38 16.37
CA LEU A 272 14.06 -2.16 14.93
C LEU A 272 13.86 -0.68 14.58
N ILE A 273 12.91 -0.01 15.23
CA ILE A 273 12.66 1.43 15.05
C ILE A 273 13.92 2.23 15.41
N ASN A 274 14.57 1.93 16.54
CA ASN A 274 15.80 2.62 16.95
C ASN A 274 16.90 2.45 15.90
N GLU A 275 17.13 1.23 15.41
CA GLU A 275 18.12 0.97 14.37
C GLU A 275 17.76 1.69 13.05
N ILE A 276 16.48 1.68 12.64
CA ILE A 276 15.99 2.40 11.45
C ILE A 276 16.29 3.90 11.58
N LEU A 277 16.03 4.51 12.73
CA LEU A 277 16.27 5.95 12.96
C LEU A 277 17.76 6.28 12.95
N GLU A 278 18.60 5.45 13.56
CA GLU A 278 20.06 5.60 13.53
C GLU A 278 20.60 5.51 12.11
N LEU A 279 20.19 4.49 11.36
CA LEU A 279 20.59 4.27 9.97
C LEU A 279 20.07 5.37 9.03
N ARG A 280 18.84 5.85 9.21
CA ARG A 280 18.28 6.97 8.44
C ARG A 280 19.06 8.26 8.68
N ARG A 281 19.45 8.54 9.93
CA ARG A 281 20.30 9.67 10.27
C ARG A 281 21.69 9.53 9.64
N GLU A 282 22.31 8.35 9.75
CA GLU A 282 23.62 8.11 9.13
C GLU A 282 23.57 8.27 7.61
N ARG A 283 22.54 7.72 6.95
CA ARG A 283 22.32 7.87 5.50
C ARG A 283 22.18 9.34 5.08
N ALA A 284 21.40 10.12 5.83
CA ALA A 284 21.24 11.55 5.56
C ALA A 284 22.58 12.31 5.70
N ASN A 285 23.33 12.04 6.76
CA ASN A 285 24.62 12.66 7.01
C ASN A 285 25.66 12.32 5.94
N LEU A 286 25.68 11.09 5.43
CA LEU A 286 26.56 10.69 4.32
C LEU A 286 26.30 11.55 3.08
N LEU A 287 25.03 11.86 2.80
CA LEU A 287 24.64 12.72 1.67
C LEU A 287 24.74 14.22 1.96
N GLY A 288 25.17 14.61 3.16
CA GLY A 288 25.37 16.00 3.55
C GLY A 288 24.11 16.74 4.04
N PHE A 289 23.04 16.01 4.38
CA PHE A 289 21.86 16.58 5.06
C PHE A 289 22.05 16.52 6.59
N ASP A 290 21.51 17.49 7.32
CA ASP A 290 21.58 17.50 8.80
C ASP A 290 20.58 16.51 9.42
N THR A 291 19.47 16.26 8.71
CA THR A 291 18.43 15.34 9.16
C THR A 291 17.87 14.48 8.03
N PHE A 292 17.27 13.34 8.38
CA PHE A 292 16.53 12.55 7.41
C PHE A 292 15.28 13.26 6.87
N ALA A 293 14.69 14.19 7.63
CA ALA A 293 13.56 14.99 7.17
C ALA A 293 13.96 15.88 5.99
N GLU A 294 15.11 16.56 6.08
CA GLU A 294 15.67 17.35 4.97
C GLU A 294 15.93 16.50 3.73
N MET A 295 16.57 15.33 3.90
CA MET A 295 16.76 14.38 2.82
C MET A 295 15.43 13.94 2.20
N SER A 296 14.40 13.69 3.02
CA SER A 296 13.08 13.24 2.57
C SER A 296 12.31 14.29 1.78
N VAL A 297 12.40 15.56 2.19
CA VAL A 297 11.69 16.65 1.50
C VAL A 297 12.41 17.14 0.24
N ALA A 298 13.67 16.74 0.03
CA ALA A 298 14.42 17.08 -1.19
C ALA A 298 13.73 16.63 -2.50
N THR A 299 12.86 15.62 -2.44
CA THR A 299 12.07 15.11 -3.57
C THR A 299 10.57 15.45 -3.48
N LYS A 300 10.20 16.35 -2.56
CA LYS A 300 8.82 16.79 -2.30
C LYS A 300 8.63 18.25 -2.72
N MET A 301 7.39 18.71 -2.75
CA MET A 301 7.06 20.12 -3.01
C MET A 301 7.43 21.02 -1.83
N ALA A 302 7.19 20.55 -0.61
CA ALA A 302 7.39 21.31 0.62
C ALA A 302 8.84 21.29 1.12
N SER A 303 9.25 22.34 1.84
CA SER A 303 10.42 22.30 2.72
C SER A 303 10.05 21.87 4.14
N VAL A 304 11.04 21.57 5.00
CA VAL A 304 10.81 21.27 6.43
C VAL A 304 10.06 22.42 7.11
N THR A 305 10.42 23.68 6.81
CA THR A 305 9.77 24.87 7.37
C THR A 305 8.32 25.01 6.91
N ASP A 306 8.01 24.66 5.66
CA ASP A 306 6.63 24.68 5.16
C ASP A 306 5.77 23.65 5.90
N VAL A 307 6.31 22.46 6.13
CA VAL A 307 5.64 21.38 6.89
C VAL A 307 5.37 21.80 8.33
N GLU A 308 6.36 22.34 9.04
CA GLU A 308 6.20 22.83 10.41
C GLU A 308 5.17 23.96 10.50
N SER A 309 5.21 24.90 9.56
CA SER A 309 4.25 26.02 9.49
C SER A 309 2.82 25.52 9.27
N MET A 310 2.63 24.53 8.40
CA MET A 310 1.34 23.90 8.17
C MET A 310 0.84 23.18 9.43
N PHE A 311 1.69 22.41 10.12
CA PHE A 311 1.31 21.74 11.36
C PHE A 311 0.90 22.73 12.45
N ASP A 312 1.61 23.84 12.61
CA ASP A 312 1.22 24.86 13.58
C ASP A 312 -0.11 25.53 13.22
N LEU A 313 -0.34 25.82 11.94
CA LEU A 313 -1.61 26.37 11.47
C LEU A 313 -2.78 25.42 11.78
N LEU A 314 -2.65 24.14 11.43
CA LEU A 314 -3.67 23.14 11.67
C LEU A 314 -3.88 22.89 13.16
N ARG A 315 -2.79 22.78 13.93
CA ARG A 315 -2.86 22.62 15.40
C ARG A 315 -3.60 23.78 16.04
N GLN A 316 -3.30 25.02 15.65
CA GLN A 316 -3.98 26.21 16.19
C GLN A 316 -5.47 26.23 15.85
N ALA A 317 -5.83 25.90 14.61
CA ALA A 317 -7.22 25.87 14.16
C ALA A 317 -8.04 24.76 14.85
N SER A 318 -7.41 23.62 15.16
CA SER A 318 -8.10 22.44 15.69
C SER A 318 -8.11 22.35 17.23
N TRP A 319 -7.27 23.12 17.94
CA TRP A 319 -7.05 22.95 19.38
C TRP A 319 -8.31 23.18 20.23
N ASP A 320 -9.01 24.30 20.02
CA ASP A 320 -10.18 24.64 20.82
C ASP A 320 -11.37 23.71 20.54
N ALA A 321 -11.53 23.28 19.28
CA ALA A 321 -12.54 22.31 18.89
C ALA A 321 -12.28 20.95 19.55
N GLY A 322 -11.04 20.43 19.50
CA GLY A 322 -10.70 19.16 20.15
C GLY A 322 -10.86 19.17 21.68
N GLN A 323 -10.62 20.31 22.33
CA GLN A 323 -10.93 20.47 23.77
C GLN A 323 -12.44 20.45 24.04
N ALA A 324 -13.23 21.09 23.18
CA ALA A 324 -14.68 21.08 23.29
C ALA A 324 -15.24 19.66 23.09
N ASP A 325 -14.73 18.92 22.10
CA ASP A 325 -15.12 17.53 21.87
C ASP A 325 -14.87 16.67 23.12
N LEU A 326 -13.68 16.75 23.73
CA LEU A 326 -13.38 16.00 24.95
C LEU A 326 -14.31 16.39 26.12
N ALA A 327 -14.65 17.67 26.24
CA ALA A 327 -15.58 18.14 27.26
C ALA A 327 -17.00 17.58 27.04
N ASP A 328 -17.48 17.57 25.80
CA ASP A 328 -18.78 16.99 25.43
C ASP A 328 -18.85 15.49 25.75
N LEU A 329 -17.80 14.73 25.42
CA LEU A 329 -17.71 13.30 25.76
C LEU A 329 -17.75 13.08 27.27
N GLN A 330 -16.99 13.88 28.02
CA GLN A 330 -16.92 13.76 29.47
C GLN A 330 -18.23 14.15 30.16
N GLU A 331 -18.97 15.14 29.63
CA GLU A 331 -20.30 15.50 30.11
C GLU A 331 -21.30 14.37 29.90
N LEU A 332 -21.33 13.78 28.69
CA LEU A 332 -22.20 12.65 28.37
C LEU A 332 -21.90 11.42 29.26
N ALA A 333 -20.62 11.12 29.46
CA ALA A 333 -20.19 10.02 30.32
C ALA A 333 -20.67 10.20 31.76
N ARG A 334 -20.52 11.40 32.33
CA ARG A 334 -21.02 11.72 33.69
C ARG A 334 -22.53 11.63 33.79
N ALA A 335 -23.26 12.17 32.81
CA ALA A 335 -24.72 12.08 32.76
C ALA A 335 -25.21 10.63 32.73
N SER A 336 -24.38 9.72 32.23
CA SER A 336 -24.64 8.28 32.14
C SER A 336 -24.07 7.47 33.32
N GLY A 337 -23.54 8.12 34.36
CA GLY A 337 -23.08 7.50 35.59
C GLY A 337 -21.58 7.16 35.66
N GLN A 338 -20.76 7.57 34.68
CA GLN A 338 -19.30 7.46 34.75
C GLN A 338 -18.70 8.73 35.40
N ASP A 339 -18.44 8.66 36.70
CA ASP A 339 -17.86 9.78 37.47
C ASP A 339 -16.35 9.95 37.29
N GLN A 340 -15.66 8.91 36.81
CA GLN A 340 -14.22 8.94 36.58
C GLN A 340 -13.85 9.70 35.30
N PRO A 341 -12.65 10.31 35.22
CA PRO A 341 -12.14 10.86 33.97
C PRO A 341 -12.12 9.81 32.86
N LEU A 342 -12.41 10.23 31.63
CA LEU A 342 -12.32 9.35 30.46
C LEU A 342 -10.88 8.83 30.28
N CYS A 343 -10.75 7.52 30.08
CA CYS A 343 -9.53 6.90 29.60
C CYS A 343 -9.56 6.76 28.07
N HIS A 344 -8.41 6.44 27.46
CA HIS A 344 -8.34 6.28 26.00
C HIS A 344 -9.29 5.22 25.44
N TRP A 345 -9.52 4.12 26.17
CA TRP A 345 -10.46 3.07 25.79
C TRP A 345 -11.94 3.44 25.97
N ASP A 346 -12.23 4.65 26.47
CA ASP A 346 -13.60 5.17 26.57
C ASP A 346 -13.95 6.12 25.42
N LEU A 347 -12.95 6.67 24.71
CA LEU A 347 -13.15 7.75 23.74
C LEU A 347 -14.04 7.32 22.57
N ALA A 348 -13.72 6.20 21.91
CA ALA A 348 -14.50 5.70 20.79
C ALA A 348 -15.95 5.36 21.20
N PHE A 349 -16.13 4.75 22.37
CA PHE A 349 -17.44 4.40 22.91
C PHE A 349 -18.31 5.65 23.13
N TRP A 350 -17.80 6.65 23.86
CA TRP A 350 -18.57 7.86 24.15
C TRP A 350 -18.76 8.74 22.91
N ALA A 351 -17.80 8.77 21.99
CA ALA A 351 -17.96 9.45 20.71
C ALA A 351 -19.12 8.88 19.90
N GLU A 352 -19.25 7.55 19.86
CA GLU A 352 -20.36 6.89 19.18
C GLU A 352 -21.70 7.20 19.87
N ARG A 353 -21.76 7.10 21.22
CA ARG A 353 -22.99 7.47 21.96
C ARG A 353 -23.38 8.94 21.76
N LEU A 354 -22.42 9.85 21.71
CA LEU A 354 -22.67 11.27 21.45
C LEU A 354 -23.18 11.51 20.03
N ARG A 355 -22.59 10.83 19.04
CA ARG A 355 -23.03 10.87 17.64
C ARG A 355 -24.48 10.37 17.51
N GLU A 356 -24.80 9.24 18.12
CA GLU A 356 -26.15 8.68 18.16
C GLU A 356 -27.14 9.67 18.78
N GLN A 357 -26.81 10.27 19.93
CA GLN A 357 -27.68 11.23 20.61
C GLN A 357 -27.91 12.51 19.77
N ARG A 358 -26.86 13.01 19.09
CA ARG A 358 -26.94 14.26 18.32
C ARG A 358 -27.67 14.11 17.00
N PHE A 359 -27.50 12.97 16.33
CA PHE A 359 -27.96 12.78 14.96
C PHE A 359 -29.07 11.75 14.80
N ASP A 360 -29.43 11.01 15.86
CA ASP A 360 -30.42 9.92 15.85
C ASP A 360 -30.12 8.89 14.75
N LEU A 361 -28.82 8.52 14.65
CA LEU A 361 -28.28 7.72 13.56
C LEU A 361 -27.19 6.77 14.08
N THR A 362 -27.24 5.50 13.64
CA THR A 362 -26.20 4.50 13.88
C THR A 362 -25.64 3.94 12.56
N ASP A 363 -24.40 3.46 12.59
CA ASP A 363 -23.83 2.77 11.43
C ASP A 363 -24.59 1.49 11.09
N GLU A 364 -25.12 0.78 12.10
CA GLU A 364 -25.91 -0.44 11.89
C GLU A 364 -27.20 -0.16 11.09
N GLN A 365 -27.83 1.01 11.27
CA GLN A 365 -28.98 1.42 10.48
C GLN A 365 -28.60 1.77 9.03
N LEU A 366 -27.37 2.23 8.79
CA LEU A 366 -26.88 2.64 7.48
C LEU A 366 -26.32 1.48 6.66
N ARG A 367 -25.69 0.48 7.29
CA ARG A 367 -25.06 -0.67 6.63
C ARG A 367 -25.90 -1.30 5.51
N PRO A 368 -27.22 -1.54 5.68
CA PRO A 368 -28.05 -2.12 4.62
C PRO A 368 -28.15 -1.26 3.33
N TYR A 369 -27.81 0.03 3.41
CA TYR A 369 -27.82 0.96 2.27
C TYR A 369 -26.47 1.03 1.55
N PHE A 370 -25.41 0.45 2.11
CA PHE A 370 -24.06 0.42 1.53
C PHE A 370 -23.55 -1.01 1.26
N PRO A 371 -24.30 -1.86 0.53
CA PRO A 371 -23.71 -3.10 0.03
C PRO A 371 -22.64 -2.79 -1.02
N LEU A 372 -21.49 -3.49 -0.98
CA LEU A 372 -20.33 -3.21 -1.84
C LEU A 372 -20.70 -3.04 -3.33
N GLU A 373 -21.51 -3.96 -3.88
CA GLU A 373 -21.92 -3.88 -5.29
C GLU A 373 -22.65 -2.58 -5.64
N ARG A 374 -23.47 -2.03 -4.73
CA ARG A 374 -24.16 -0.74 -4.97
C ARG A 374 -23.24 0.45 -4.81
N VAL A 375 -22.26 0.36 -3.93
CA VAL A 375 -21.22 1.38 -3.78
C VAL A 375 -20.37 1.42 -5.05
N LEU A 376 -19.99 0.26 -5.60
CA LEU A 376 -19.27 0.15 -6.87
C LEU A 376 -20.09 0.69 -8.04
N ASP A 377 -21.38 0.33 -8.15
CA ASP A 377 -22.29 0.89 -9.17
C ASP A 377 -22.25 2.43 -9.13
N GLY A 378 -22.44 3.02 -7.94
CA GLY A 378 -22.46 4.47 -7.75
C GLY A 378 -21.11 5.15 -8.02
N LEU A 379 -20.01 4.52 -7.60
CA LEU A 379 -18.64 4.98 -7.83
C LEU A 379 -18.31 4.99 -9.34
N PHE A 380 -18.65 3.92 -10.06
CA PHE A 380 -18.40 3.81 -11.49
C PHE A 380 -19.28 4.75 -12.31
N ASP A 381 -20.56 4.92 -11.93
CA ASP A 381 -21.45 5.92 -12.52
C ASP A 381 -20.96 7.35 -12.29
N LEU A 382 -20.37 7.63 -11.12
CA LEU A 382 -19.70 8.90 -10.86
C LEU A 382 -18.47 9.09 -11.76
N ALA A 383 -17.61 8.08 -11.83
CA ALA A 383 -16.40 8.13 -12.65
C ALA A 383 -16.73 8.38 -14.13
N GLY A 384 -17.80 7.76 -14.64
CA GLY A 384 -18.28 8.01 -16.00
C GLY A 384 -18.79 9.43 -16.23
N ARG A 385 -19.48 10.03 -15.24
CA ARG A 385 -19.93 11.43 -15.33
C ARG A 385 -18.78 12.44 -15.26
N LEU A 386 -17.77 12.17 -14.45
CA LEU A 386 -16.65 13.10 -14.24
C LEU A 386 -15.56 12.98 -15.30
N PHE A 387 -15.25 11.75 -15.73
CA PHE A 387 -14.05 11.45 -16.51
C PHE A 387 -14.35 10.79 -17.86
N GLY A 388 -15.63 10.55 -18.19
CA GLY A 388 -16.02 9.99 -19.49
C GLY A 388 -15.57 8.54 -19.69
N ILE A 389 -15.38 7.79 -18.60
CA ILE A 389 -14.98 6.37 -18.64
C ILE A 389 -16.15 5.45 -18.33
N THR A 390 -16.08 4.21 -18.80
CA THR A 390 -17.00 3.13 -18.38
C THR A 390 -16.20 2.04 -17.70
N VAL A 391 -16.64 1.60 -16.52
CA VAL A 391 -16.00 0.49 -15.79
C VAL A 391 -16.89 -0.74 -15.90
N GLU A 392 -16.32 -1.85 -16.35
CA GLU A 392 -17.04 -3.12 -16.54
C GLU A 392 -16.33 -4.26 -15.80
N PRO A 393 -17.07 -5.19 -15.16
CA PRO A 393 -16.50 -6.42 -14.65
C PRO A 393 -15.80 -7.21 -15.77
N ALA A 394 -14.59 -7.67 -15.50
CA ALA A 394 -13.76 -8.45 -16.39
C ALA A 394 -13.21 -9.72 -15.70
N ASP A 395 -13.89 -10.17 -14.64
CA ASP A 395 -13.55 -11.38 -13.89
C ASP A 395 -13.32 -12.58 -14.84
N GLY A 396 -12.24 -13.32 -14.60
CA GLY A 396 -11.81 -14.43 -15.46
C GLY A 396 -10.98 -14.04 -16.70
N GLN A 397 -10.81 -12.74 -17.00
CA GLN A 397 -9.89 -12.28 -18.06
C GLN A 397 -8.45 -12.12 -17.57
N ALA A 398 -8.24 -12.03 -16.25
CA ALA A 398 -6.92 -11.98 -15.63
C ALA A 398 -6.84 -12.95 -14.44
N PRO A 399 -5.69 -13.59 -14.19
CA PRO A 399 -5.50 -14.42 -13.02
C PRO A 399 -5.48 -13.60 -11.72
N THR A 400 -5.98 -14.19 -10.63
CA THR A 400 -6.07 -13.56 -9.30
C THR A 400 -5.39 -14.42 -8.23
N TRP A 401 -5.01 -13.80 -7.11
CA TRP A 401 -4.35 -14.49 -5.99
C TRP A 401 -5.32 -15.07 -4.95
N HIS A 402 -6.55 -14.56 -4.91
CA HIS A 402 -7.61 -14.93 -3.98
C HIS A 402 -8.98 -14.87 -4.67
N GLU A 403 -9.96 -15.66 -4.20
CA GLU A 403 -11.28 -15.79 -4.84
C GLU A 403 -12.15 -14.53 -4.74
N ASP A 404 -11.96 -13.76 -3.67
CA ASP A 404 -12.64 -12.47 -3.47
C ASP A 404 -12.09 -11.31 -4.32
N VAL A 405 -10.99 -11.53 -5.05
CA VAL A 405 -10.40 -10.50 -5.89
C VAL A 405 -11.24 -10.33 -7.15
N ARG A 406 -11.69 -9.11 -7.37
CA ARG A 406 -12.44 -8.72 -8.57
C ARG A 406 -11.52 -8.07 -9.58
N PHE A 407 -11.79 -8.30 -10.87
CA PHE A 407 -11.04 -7.67 -11.95
C PHE A 407 -11.97 -6.84 -12.83
N PHE A 408 -11.54 -5.63 -13.17
CA PHE A 408 -12.34 -4.67 -13.93
C PHE A 408 -11.56 -4.13 -15.12
N ARG A 409 -12.30 -3.87 -16.20
CA ARG A 409 -11.82 -3.17 -17.39
C ARG A 409 -12.37 -1.75 -17.40
N VAL A 410 -11.51 -0.79 -17.70
CA VAL A 410 -11.88 0.61 -17.90
C VAL A 410 -11.86 0.92 -19.39
N LEU A 411 -12.99 1.38 -19.92
CA LEU A 411 -13.16 1.83 -21.30
C LEU A 411 -13.13 3.35 -21.36
N ALA A 412 -12.44 3.90 -22.36
CA ALA A 412 -12.53 5.32 -22.70
C ALA A 412 -13.89 5.65 -23.33
N GLU A 413 -14.18 6.95 -23.51
CA GLU A 413 -15.40 7.43 -24.19
C GLU A 413 -15.55 6.86 -25.62
N SER A 414 -14.44 6.51 -26.28
CA SER A 414 -14.43 5.86 -27.59
C SER A 414 -14.95 4.41 -27.57
N GLY A 415 -15.06 3.78 -26.40
CA GLY A 415 -15.36 2.36 -26.20
C GLY A 415 -14.12 1.45 -26.23
N GLU A 416 -12.92 1.99 -26.46
CA GLU A 416 -11.68 1.22 -26.44
C GLU A 416 -11.17 1.01 -25.00
N PRO A 417 -10.51 -0.12 -24.69
CA PRO A 417 -9.86 -0.33 -23.40
C PRO A 417 -8.79 0.72 -23.13
N ALA A 418 -8.88 1.37 -21.97
CA ALA A 418 -7.94 2.38 -21.49
C ALA A 418 -7.05 1.87 -20.35
N ALA A 419 -7.59 1.02 -19.48
CA ALA A 419 -6.88 0.48 -18.33
C ALA A 419 -7.60 -0.74 -17.73
N PHE A 420 -6.99 -1.35 -16.72
CA PHE A 420 -7.62 -2.36 -15.88
C PHE A 420 -7.29 -2.14 -14.40
N PHE A 421 -8.03 -2.78 -13.50
CA PHE A 421 -7.63 -2.86 -12.10
C PHE A 421 -8.17 -4.10 -11.40
N TYR A 422 -7.44 -4.52 -10.39
CA TYR A 422 -7.86 -5.49 -9.39
C TYR A 422 -8.46 -4.77 -8.18
N LEU A 423 -9.48 -5.35 -7.57
CA LEU A 423 -10.00 -4.95 -6.27
C LEU A 423 -9.93 -6.14 -5.31
N ASP A 424 -9.16 -6.02 -4.22
CA ASP A 424 -9.13 -6.96 -3.10
C ASP A 424 -9.75 -6.28 -1.85
N PRO A 425 -11.07 -6.43 -1.63
CA PRO A 425 -11.83 -5.49 -0.79
C PRO A 425 -11.84 -5.84 0.70
N TYR A 426 -11.60 -7.09 1.08
CA TYR A 426 -11.95 -7.58 2.42
C TYR A 426 -10.75 -7.76 3.36
N SER A 427 -11.02 -7.64 4.66
CA SER A 427 -10.07 -8.00 5.72
C SER A 427 -9.78 -9.51 5.69
N ARG A 428 -8.48 -9.85 5.75
CA ARG A 428 -7.94 -11.21 5.84
C ARG A 428 -6.67 -11.23 6.71
N PRO A 429 -6.79 -11.01 8.03
CA PRO A 429 -5.63 -10.78 8.90
C PRO A 429 -4.66 -11.97 8.99
N GLU A 430 -5.06 -13.16 8.53
CA GLU A 430 -4.21 -14.34 8.45
C GLU A 430 -3.03 -14.19 7.49
N ASP A 431 -3.21 -13.49 6.36
CA ASP A 431 -2.22 -13.40 5.28
C ASP A 431 -2.15 -12.04 4.56
N LYS A 432 -3.01 -11.08 4.91
CA LYS A 432 -3.09 -9.75 4.30
C LYS A 432 -2.76 -8.66 5.31
N ARG A 433 -1.90 -7.71 4.91
CA ARG A 433 -1.58 -6.54 5.75
C ARG A 433 -2.82 -5.65 5.94
N GLY A 434 -2.94 -5.05 7.11
CA GLY A 434 -4.02 -4.11 7.42
C GLY A 434 -3.94 -2.78 6.65
N GLY A 435 -4.98 -1.96 6.78
CA GLY A 435 -5.10 -0.66 6.13
C GLY A 435 -5.82 -0.70 4.77
N ALA A 436 -5.61 0.30 3.94
CA ALA A 436 -6.00 0.31 2.54
C ALA A 436 -4.86 0.97 1.75
N TRP A 437 -4.72 0.56 0.49
CA TRP A 437 -3.73 1.13 -0.41
C TRP A 437 -4.05 0.84 -1.86
N MET A 438 -3.50 1.69 -2.72
CA MET A 438 -3.36 1.45 -4.14
C MET A 438 -1.90 1.08 -4.44
N ASP A 439 -1.71 0.21 -5.41
CA ASP A 439 -0.39 -0.15 -5.92
C ASP A 439 -0.43 -0.31 -7.44
N GLU A 440 0.73 -0.16 -8.08
CA GLU A 440 0.88 -0.33 -9.52
C GLU A 440 1.14 -1.81 -9.87
N CYS A 441 0.33 -2.36 -10.77
CA CYS A 441 0.55 -3.70 -11.31
C CYS A 441 1.35 -3.63 -12.61
N LEU A 442 0.84 -2.85 -13.57
CA LEU A 442 1.52 -2.53 -14.82
C LEU A 442 1.42 -1.03 -15.08
N SER A 443 2.52 -0.41 -15.47
CA SER A 443 2.57 1.01 -15.88
C SER A 443 2.16 1.18 -17.34
N ARG A 444 1.58 2.35 -17.68
CA ARG A 444 1.35 2.74 -19.07
C ARG A 444 2.69 3.03 -19.74
N ARG A 445 2.96 2.39 -20.88
CA ARG A 445 4.19 2.61 -21.66
C ARG A 445 4.12 2.02 -23.06
N ILE A 446 5.04 2.44 -23.93
CA ILE A 446 5.23 1.81 -25.24
C ILE A 446 6.28 0.68 -25.16
N VAL A 447 5.85 -0.54 -25.44
CA VAL A 447 6.70 -1.75 -25.52
C VAL A 447 6.70 -2.25 -26.96
N ALA A 448 7.88 -2.31 -27.59
CA ALA A 448 8.02 -2.79 -28.97
C ALA A 448 7.05 -2.13 -29.99
N GLY A 449 6.72 -0.85 -29.78
CA GLY A 449 5.80 -0.09 -30.63
C GLY A 449 4.31 -0.29 -30.32
N GLN A 450 3.97 -1.06 -29.27
CA GLN A 450 2.61 -1.28 -28.80
C GLN A 450 2.41 -0.64 -27.42
N LEU A 451 1.21 -0.12 -27.17
CA LEU A 451 0.85 0.44 -25.88
C LEU A 451 0.55 -0.69 -24.89
N GLN A 452 1.33 -0.77 -23.81
CA GLN A 452 0.96 -1.49 -22.60
C GLN A 452 -0.04 -0.61 -21.83
N LEU A 453 -1.25 -1.12 -21.62
CA LEU A 453 -2.26 -0.44 -20.81
C LEU A 453 -1.91 -0.56 -19.31
N PRO A 454 -2.16 0.49 -18.51
CA PRO A 454 -1.91 0.45 -17.08
C PRO A 454 -2.88 -0.51 -16.37
N VAL A 455 -2.38 -1.16 -15.33
CA VAL A 455 -3.15 -2.02 -14.43
C VAL A 455 -2.87 -1.59 -12.99
N ALA A 456 -3.91 -1.34 -12.19
CA ALA A 456 -3.81 -0.98 -10.77
C ALA A 456 -4.21 -2.15 -9.85
N HIS A 457 -3.69 -2.17 -8.63
CA HIS A 457 -4.25 -2.90 -7.51
C HIS A 457 -4.95 -1.91 -6.59
N LEU A 458 -6.22 -2.13 -6.27
CA LEU A 458 -6.96 -1.45 -5.21
C LEU A 458 -7.18 -2.44 -4.08
N VAL A 459 -6.62 -2.16 -2.90
CA VAL A 459 -6.69 -3.08 -1.77
C VAL A 459 -7.29 -2.37 -0.57
N CYS A 460 -8.38 -2.93 -0.04
CA CYS A 460 -9.03 -2.47 1.18
C CYS A 460 -9.07 -3.61 2.21
N ASN A 461 -9.31 -3.28 3.47
CA ASN A 461 -9.60 -4.27 4.52
C ASN A 461 -11.00 -4.03 5.11
N GLY A 462 -12.01 -3.98 4.24
CA GLY A 462 -13.40 -3.79 4.62
C GLY A 462 -14.02 -5.03 5.26
N THR A 463 -15.19 -4.85 5.86
CA THR A 463 -15.99 -5.89 6.49
C THR A 463 -16.32 -6.99 5.46
N PRO A 464 -15.90 -8.24 5.66
CA PRO A 464 -16.17 -9.32 4.72
C PRO A 464 -17.67 -9.66 4.66
N PRO A 465 -18.13 -10.36 3.61
CA PRO A 465 -19.43 -11.02 3.60
C PRO A 465 -19.56 -11.97 4.80
N VAL A 466 -20.78 -12.09 5.33
CA VAL A 466 -21.05 -13.04 6.42
C VAL A 466 -22.26 -13.91 6.10
N GLY A 467 -22.04 -15.22 6.06
CA GLY A 467 -23.01 -16.19 5.54
C GLY A 467 -23.47 -15.82 4.12
N ASP A 468 -24.78 -15.81 3.89
CA ASP A 468 -25.37 -15.43 2.59
C ASP A 468 -25.53 -13.91 2.40
N ARG A 469 -25.07 -13.08 3.35
CA ARG A 469 -25.20 -11.61 3.27
C ARG A 469 -23.99 -11.03 2.53
N PRO A 470 -24.20 -10.09 1.58
CA PRO A 470 -23.09 -9.39 0.94
C PRO A 470 -22.30 -8.57 1.97
N SER A 471 -21.10 -8.12 1.61
CA SER A 471 -20.37 -7.12 2.39
C SER A 471 -21.21 -5.85 2.52
N LEU A 472 -21.57 -5.49 3.75
CA LEU A 472 -22.32 -4.29 4.11
C LEU A 472 -21.39 -3.30 4.80
N MET A 473 -21.11 -2.20 4.11
CA MET A 473 -20.09 -1.24 4.49
C MET A 473 -20.61 -0.19 5.47
N THR A 474 -19.72 0.29 6.32
CA THR A 474 -19.83 1.59 6.99
C THR A 474 -19.57 2.72 6.00
N PHE A 475 -19.98 3.94 6.34
CA PHE A 475 -19.66 5.11 5.52
C PHE A 475 -18.15 5.31 5.37
N ARG A 476 -17.37 5.04 6.43
CA ARG A 476 -15.91 5.14 6.39
C ARG A 476 -15.25 4.13 5.44
N GLU A 477 -15.80 2.92 5.33
CA GLU A 477 -15.34 1.95 4.34
C GLU A 477 -15.67 2.41 2.91
N VAL A 478 -16.78 3.12 2.71
CA VAL A 478 -17.12 3.75 1.42
C VAL A 478 -16.12 4.85 1.07
N GLU A 479 -15.83 5.77 2.00
CA GLU A 479 -14.81 6.81 1.82
C GLU A 479 -13.44 6.18 1.48
N THR A 480 -13.04 5.12 2.20
CA THR A 480 -11.79 4.39 1.94
C THR A 480 -11.74 3.83 0.52
N LEU A 481 -12.82 3.23 0.03
CA LEU A 481 -12.87 2.72 -1.34
C LEU A 481 -12.77 3.85 -2.38
N PHE A 482 -13.42 5.00 -2.13
CA PHE A 482 -13.31 6.18 -2.99
C PHE A 482 -11.89 6.76 -2.98
N HIS A 483 -11.25 6.80 -1.82
CA HIS A 483 -9.85 7.20 -1.67
C HIS A 483 -8.93 6.36 -2.55
N GLU A 484 -8.97 5.03 -2.41
CA GLU A 484 -8.12 4.14 -3.21
C GLU A 484 -8.46 4.20 -4.70
N PHE A 485 -9.73 4.35 -5.04
CA PHE A 485 -10.14 4.54 -6.43
C PHE A 485 -9.60 5.85 -7.02
N GLY A 486 -9.43 6.91 -6.22
CA GLY A 486 -8.79 8.15 -6.66
C GLY A 486 -7.32 7.95 -7.06
N HIS A 487 -6.53 7.23 -6.25
CA HIS A 487 -5.19 6.78 -6.65
C HIS A 487 -5.23 5.94 -7.93
N GLY A 488 -6.16 4.99 -7.99
CA GLY A 488 -6.41 4.15 -9.15
C GLY A 488 -6.68 4.96 -10.42
N LEU A 489 -7.52 6.00 -10.35
CA LEU A 489 -7.85 6.88 -11.47
C LEU A 489 -6.62 7.62 -11.98
N GLN A 490 -5.76 8.16 -11.10
CA GLN A 490 -4.53 8.84 -11.54
C GLN A 490 -3.61 7.89 -12.32
N HIS A 491 -3.46 6.65 -11.86
CA HIS A 491 -2.69 5.63 -12.56
C HIS A 491 -3.31 5.22 -13.89
N MET A 492 -4.59 4.87 -13.86
CA MET A 492 -5.31 4.30 -15.00
C MET A 492 -5.56 5.30 -16.12
N LEU A 493 -5.78 6.58 -15.80
CA LEU A 493 -6.14 7.62 -16.78
C LEU A 493 -4.94 8.46 -17.23
N THR A 494 -3.72 8.05 -16.87
CA THR A 494 -2.52 8.73 -17.33
C THR A 494 -2.40 8.72 -18.86
N THR A 495 -1.93 9.84 -19.41
CA THR A 495 -1.65 9.99 -20.85
C THR A 495 -0.15 9.98 -21.16
N VAL A 496 0.68 9.72 -20.15
CA VAL A 496 2.13 9.62 -20.29
C VAL A 496 2.53 8.20 -20.67
N ASP A 497 3.39 8.08 -21.68
CA ASP A 497 3.82 6.82 -22.31
C ASP A 497 5.21 6.34 -21.85
N HIS A 498 5.75 6.99 -20.81
CA HIS A 498 7.03 6.67 -20.21
C HIS A 498 6.81 6.20 -18.77
N ALA A 499 7.24 4.98 -18.45
CA ALA A 499 6.97 4.38 -17.14
C ALA A 499 7.41 5.28 -15.96
N ASP A 500 8.58 5.93 -16.07
CA ASP A 500 9.15 6.81 -15.04
C ASP A 500 8.30 8.05 -14.68
N ALA A 501 7.32 8.40 -15.52
CA ALA A 501 6.40 9.52 -15.31
C ALA A 501 4.94 9.15 -15.61
N SER A 502 4.64 7.85 -15.70
CA SER A 502 3.30 7.32 -15.97
C SER A 502 2.53 7.13 -14.67
N GLY A 503 1.26 7.53 -14.67
CA GLY A 503 0.37 7.32 -13.55
C GLY A 503 0.75 8.17 -12.36
N ILE A 504 1.11 7.51 -11.25
CA ILE A 504 1.60 8.15 -10.04
C ILE A 504 3.14 8.30 -10.03
N ASN A 505 3.84 7.65 -10.96
CA ASN A 505 5.30 7.74 -11.05
C ASN A 505 5.77 9.14 -11.40
N GLY A 506 6.85 9.57 -10.76
CA GLY A 506 7.39 10.90 -10.98
C GLY A 506 6.50 12.02 -10.45
N VAL A 507 5.53 11.75 -9.57
CA VAL A 507 4.79 12.76 -8.79
C VAL A 507 5.50 12.96 -7.44
N GLU A 508 5.62 14.20 -6.97
CA GLU A 508 6.14 14.50 -5.62
C GLU A 508 5.24 13.88 -4.55
N TRP A 509 5.84 13.23 -3.54
CA TRP A 509 5.08 12.39 -2.59
C TRP A 509 4.02 13.14 -1.78
N ASP A 510 4.19 14.44 -1.55
CA ASP A 510 3.21 15.30 -0.86
C ASP A 510 2.05 15.77 -1.77
N ALA A 511 2.01 15.34 -3.03
CA ALA A 511 0.92 15.57 -3.98
C ALA A 511 0.17 14.30 -4.39
N VAL A 512 0.68 13.10 -4.06
CA VAL A 512 0.05 11.83 -4.48
C VAL A 512 -1.32 11.61 -3.83
N GLU A 513 -1.56 12.18 -2.64
CA GLU A 513 -2.84 12.09 -1.93
C GLU A 513 -3.92 13.05 -2.45
N LEU A 514 -3.60 13.88 -3.45
CA LEU A 514 -4.57 14.82 -4.00
C LEU A 514 -5.79 14.13 -4.66
N PRO A 515 -5.63 13.21 -5.64
CA PRO A 515 -6.77 12.58 -6.29
C PRO A 515 -7.53 11.61 -5.39
N SER A 516 -6.84 10.96 -4.44
CA SER A 516 -7.47 10.07 -3.46
C SER A 516 -8.41 10.84 -2.55
N GLN A 517 -7.92 11.86 -1.86
CA GLN A 517 -8.72 12.72 -0.99
C GLN A 517 -9.78 13.53 -1.77
N PHE A 518 -9.50 13.88 -3.02
CA PHE A 518 -10.50 14.50 -3.89
C PHE A 518 -11.74 13.61 -4.09
N MET A 519 -11.54 12.30 -4.30
CA MET A 519 -12.66 11.38 -4.53
C MET A 519 -13.53 11.21 -3.29
N GLU A 520 -12.96 11.25 -2.07
CA GLU A 520 -13.72 11.17 -0.81
C GLU A 520 -14.81 12.24 -0.69
N ASN A 521 -14.61 13.43 -1.29
CA ASN A 521 -15.58 14.54 -1.23
C ASN A 521 -16.92 14.25 -1.94
N TRP A 522 -16.99 13.17 -2.72
CA TRP A 522 -18.20 12.77 -3.46
C TRP A 522 -19.05 11.73 -2.73
N CYS A 523 -18.60 11.22 -1.59
CA CYS A 523 -19.39 10.40 -0.67
C CYS A 523 -20.45 11.26 0.03
#